data_AF-A0A3G8YFV5-F1
#
_entry.id   AF-A0A3G8YFV5-F1
#
_cell.length_a   1.000
_cell.length_b   1.000
_cell.length_c   1.000
_cell.angle_alpha   90.00
_cell.angle_beta   90.00
_cell.angle_gamma   90.00
#
_symmetry.space_group_name_H-M   'P 1'
#
loop_
_entity.id
_entity.type
_entity.pdbx_description
1 polymer ?
#
loop_
_entity_poly.entity_id
_entity_poly.type
_entity_poly.pdbx_seq_one_letter_code
_entity_poly.pdbx_strand_id
1 'polypeptide(L)'
;MGAVLNSLEPPSERSVWLLEHLRETKLEIWALCLAATDRPAPPASLSLLELCRWEVESARSLSAVELGTNAVHAGRTFDVSGLLRQSARHTVWHAGQLAALASSL
;
A
#
# COMPACT_ATOMS: atom_id res chain seq x y z
N MET A 1 14.89 -22.42 34.97
CA MET A 1 14.68 -23.40 33.86
C MET A 1 13.38 -23.05 33.17
N GLY A 2 13.44 -22.81 31.85
CA GLY A 2 12.28 -22.79 30.96
C GLY A 2 11.60 -21.44 30.81
N ALA A 3 12.25 -20.51 30.09
CA ALA A 3 11.60 -19.31 29.59
C ALA A 3 10.35 -19.69 28.78
N VAL A 4 9.30 -18.90 28.97
CA VAL A 4 8.08 -18.84 28.15
C VAL A 4 8.52 -18.78 26.69
N LEU A 5 8.51 -19.93 26.01
CA LEU A 5 8.70 -19.97 24.57
C LEU A 5 7.42 -19.37 23.98
N ASN A 6 7.55 -18.11 23.56
CA ASN A 6 6.65 -17.42 22.64
C ASN A 6 6.13 -18.39 21.57
N SER A 7 4.94 -18.93 21.79
CA SER A 7 4.13 -19.44 20.69
C SER A 7 3.54 -18.22 20.00
N LEU A 8 4.31 -17.61 19.10
CA LEU A 8 3.71 -16.75 18.08
C LEU A 8 2.80 -17.66 17.28
N GLU A 9 1.50 -17.64 17.58
CA GLU A 9 0.54 -18.30 16.72
C GLU A 9 0.73 -17.78 15.29
N PRO A 10 0.70 -18.67 14.29
CA PRO A 10 0.81 -18.24 12.91
C PRO A 10 -0.32 -17.26 12.58
N PRO A 11 -0.06 -16.23 11.77
CA PRO A 11 -1.09 -15.25 11.41
C PRO A 11 -2.28 -15.95 10.77
N SER A 12 -3.49 -15.50 11.11
CA SER A 12 -4.71 -16.03 10.52
C SER A 12 -4.72 -15.87 9.00
N GLU A 13 -5.42 -16.74 8.29
CA GLU A 13 -5.59 -16.65 6.82
C GLU A 13 -6.09 -15.26 6.39
N ARG A 14 -6.96 -14.65 7.21
CA ARG A 14 -7.47 -13.31 6.97
C ARG A 14 -6.37 -12.24 7.04
N SER A 15 -5.47 -12.33 8.02
CA SER A 15 -4.34 -11.41 8.14
C SER A 15 -3.37 -11.56 6.97
N VAL A 16 -3.07 -12.79 6.56
CA VAL A 16 -2.22 -13.06 5.38
C VAL A 16 -2.84 -12.46 4.12
N TRP A 17 -4.13 -12.70 3.88
CA TRP A 17 -4.85 -12.12 2.74
C TRP A 17 -4.84 -10.59 2.75
N LEU A 18 -5.06 -9.96 3.91
CA LEU A 18 -5.08 -8.50 4.04
C LEU A 18 -3.72 -7.87 3.68
N LEU A 19 -2.63 -8.51 4.08
CA LEU A 19 -1.28 -8.04 3.77
C LEU A 19 -0.99 -8.14 2.26
N GLU A 20 -1.39 -9.24 1.62
CA GLU A 20 -1.22 -9.40 0.18
C GLU A 20 -2.10 -8.43 -0.61
N HIS A 21 -3.37 -8.32 -0.24
CA HIS A 21 -4.33 -7.36 -0.84
C HIS A 21 -3.80 -5.92 -0.78
N LEU A 22 -3.19 -5.53 0.34
CA LEU A 22 -2.57 -4.22 0.49
C LEU A 22 -1.39 -4.02 -0.46
N ARG A 23 -0.53 -5.04 -0.61
CA ARG A 23 0.62 -5.00 -1.51
C ARG A 23 0.18 -4.84 -2.96
N GLU A 24 -0.74 -5.68 -3.40
CA GLU A 24 -1.28 -5.68 -4.77
C GLU A 24 -1.95 -4.35 -5.10
N THR A 25 -2.86 -3.88 -4.22
CA THR A 25 -3.57 -2.61 -4.43
C THR A 25 -2.59 -1.43 -4.50
N LYS A 26 -1.56 -1.40 -3.65
CA LYS A 26 -0.54 -0.33 -3.69
C LYS A 26 0.23 -0.35 -5.00
N LEU A 27 0.67 -1.53 -5.46
CA LEU A 27 1.39 -1.67 -6.73
C LEU A 27 0.52 -1.20 -7.90
N GLU A 28 -0.76 -1.57 -7.94
CA GLU A 28 -1.70 -1.15 -8.98
C GLU A 28 -1.85 0.38 -9.01
N ILE A 29 -2.15 1.00 -7.86
CA ILE A 29 -2.35 2.45 -7.79
C ILE A 29 -1.07 3.21 -8.17
N TRP A 30 0.09 2.75 -7.70
CA TRP A 30 1.36 3.40 -8.05
C TRP A 30 1.72 3.21 -9.52
N ALA A 31 1.43 2.06 -10.12
CA ALA A 31 1.61 1.86 -11.56
C ALA A 31 0.75 2.85 -12.37
N LEU A 32 -0.50 3.08 -11.97
CA LEU A 32 -1.38 4.06 -12.61
C LEU A 32 -0.84 5.50 -12.47
N CYS A 33 -0.39 5.87 -11.26
CA CYS A 33 0.15 7.20 -11.01
C CYS A 33 1.41 7.45 -11.84
N LEU A 34 2.35 6.49 -11.85
CA LEU A 34 3.62 6.64 -12.56
C LEU A 34 3.45 6.57 -14.07
N ALA A 35 2.53 5.75 -14.58
CA ALA A 35 2.18 5.78 -16.00
C ALA A 35 1.61 7.14 -16.43
N ALA A 36 0.77 7.77 -15.60
CA ALA A 36 0.22 9.09 -15.90
C ALA A 36 1.29 10.20 -15.90
N THR A 37 2.39 10.01 -15.18
CA THR A 37 3.50 10.97 -15.08
C THR A 37 4.71 10.59 -15.92
N ASP A 38 4.59 9.62 -16.83
CA ASP A 38 5.69 9.08 -17.66
C ASP A 38 6.92 8.63 -16.85
N ARG A 39 6.65 7.97 -15.72
CA ARG A 39 7.66 7.43 -14.79
C ARG A 39 7.63 5.90 -14.79
N PRO A 40 8.76 5.23 -14.49
CA PRO A 40 8.81 3.78 -14.43
C PRO A 40 7.93 3.24 -13.30
N ALA A 41 7.22 2.12 -13.56
CA ALA A 41 6.39 1.45 -12.56
C ALA A 41 7.20 0.97 -11.34
N PRO A 42 6.56 0.80 -10.17
CA PRO A 42 7.22 0.19 -9.02
C PRO A 42 7.72 -1.24 -9.35
N PRO A 43 8.86 -1.69 -8.78
CA PRO A 43 9.28 -3.07 -8.93
C PRO A 43 8.25 -4.02 -8.30
N ALA A 44 7.74 -4.98 -9.08
CA ALA A 44 6.68 -5.90 -8.63
C ALA A 44 7.12 -6.85 -7.51
N SER A 45 8.43 -7.02 -7.34
CA SER A 45 9.05 -7.88 -6.32
C SER A 45 9.15 -7.25 -4.93
N LEU A 46 8.78 -5.97 -4.77
CA LEU A 46 8.83 -5.34 -3.45
C LEU A 46 7.85 -6.02 -2.49
N SER A 47 8.35 -6.37 -1.31
CA SER A 47 7.48 -6.71 -0.17
C SER A 47 6.64 -5.50 0.24
N LEU A 48 5.56 -5.72 0.99
CA LEU A 48 4.71 -4.62 1.48
C LEU A 48 5.51 -3.56 2.26
N LEU A 49 6.45 -3.98 3.10
CA LEU A 49 7.27 -3.05 3.89
C LEU A 49 8.22 -2.24 3.01
N GLU A 50 8.88 -2.88 2.04
CA GLU A 50 9.74 -2.18 1.09
C GLU A 50 8.93 -1.21 0.22
N LEU A 51 7.73 -1.62 -0.20
CA LEU A 51 6.81 -0.79 -0.97
C LEU A 51 6.35 0.44 -0.16
N CYS A 52 6.05 0.28 1.13
CA CYS A 52 5.72 1.40 2.03
C CYS A 52 6.89 2.39 2.22
N ARG A 53 8.14 1.92 2.15
CA ARG A 53 9.31 2.83 2.19
C ARG A 53 9.50 3.52 0.86
N TRP A 54 9.44 2.76 -0.22
CA TRP A 54 9.57 3.26 -1.58
C TRP A 54 8.50 4.32 -1.89
N GLU A 55 7.25 4.12 -1.48
CA GLU A 55 6.17 5.07 -1.80
C GLU A 55 6.37 6.46 -1.19
N VAL A 56 7.00 6.54 -0.01
CA VAL A 56 7.31 7.83 0.64
C VAL A 56 8.34 8.60 -0.18
N GLU A 57 9.41 7.93 -0.62
CA GLU A 57 10.44 8.56 -1.44
C GLU A 57 9.93 8.90 -2.84
N SER A 58 9.15 8.01 -3.45
CA SER A 58 8.48 8.27 -4.73
C SER A 58 7.55 9.48 -4.64
N ALA A 59 6.71 9.55 -3.61
CA ALA A 59 5.79 10.68 -3.42
C ALA A 59 6.54 12.01 -3.24
N ARG A 60 7.66 12.02 -2.50
CA ARG A 60 8.50 13.22 -2.33
C ARG A 60 9.13 13.71 -3.62
N SER A 61 9.41 12.79 -4.56
CA SER A 61 10.03 13.13 -5.83
C SER A 61 9.05 13.66 -6.89
N LEU A 62 7.74 13.63 -6.64
CA LEU A 62 6.74 14.16 -7.56
C LEU A 62 6.68 15.69 -7.47
N SER A 63 6.70 16.34 -8.62
CA SER A 63 6.46 17.77 -8.75
C SER A 63 4.98 18.11 -8.59
N ALA A 64 4.68 19.39 -8.35
CA ALA A 64 3.29 19.87 -8.28
C ALA A 64 2.51 19.64 -9.59
N VAL A 65 3.19 19.71 -10.74
CA VAL A 65 2.59 19.43 -12.06
C VAL A 65 2.19 17.96 -12.14
N GLU A 66 3.11 17.05 -11.79
CA GLU A 66 2.85 15.61 -11.80
C GLU A 66 1.74 15.20 -10.83
N LEU A 67 1.69 15.82 -9.64
CA LEU A 67 0.61 15.60 -8.67
C LEU A 67 -0.77 16.02 -9.21
N GLY A 68 -0.81 17.02 -10.09
CA GLY A 68 -2.02 17.49 -10.76
C GLY A 68 -2.37 16.73 -12.04
N THR A 69 -1.54 15.79 -12.50
CA THR A 69 -1.81 15.02 -13.72
C THR A 69 -2.97 14.05 -13.50
N ASN A 70 -3.81 13.91 -14.51
CA ASN A 70 -4.97 13.02 -14.46
C ASN A 70 -4.58 11.55 -14.69
N ALA A 71 -5.19 10.67 -13.91
CA ALA A 71 -5.14 9.22 -14.06
C ALA A 71 -6.57 8.64 -13.98
N VAL A 72 -6.80 7.54 -14.70
CA VAL A 72 -8.11 6.85 -14.70
C VAL A 72 -8.01 5.61 -13.82
N HIS A 73 -8.91 5.49 -12.86
CA HIS A 73 -9.03 4.33 -11.99
C HIS A 73 -10.51 4.00 -11.78
N ALA A 74 -10.89 2.74 -11.97
CA ALA A 74 -12.28 2.27 -11.83
C ALA A 74 -13.30 3.11 -12.62
N GLY A 75 -12.97 3.50 -13.86
CA GLY A 75 -13.84 4.29 -14.74
C GLY A 75 -14.02 5.76 -14.33
N ARG A 76 -13.26 6.24 -13.34
CA ARG A 76 -13.29 7.62 -12.87
C ARG A 76 -11.93 8.29 -13.05
N THR A 77 -11.95 9.59 -13.33
CA THR A 77 -10.74 10.40 -13.40
C THR A 77 -10.42 10.97 -12.03
N PHE A 78 -9.15 10.84 -11.65
CA PHE A 78 -8.57 11.45 -10.46
C PHE A 78 -7.30 12.19 -10.89
N ASP A 79 -6.88 13.19 -10.13
CA ASP A 79 -5.48 13.61 -10.17
C ASP A 79 -4.61 12.59 -9.42
N VAL A 80 -3.31 12.55 -9.72
CA VAL A 80 -2.35 11.68 -9.02
C VAL A 80 -2.42 11.92 -7.51
N SER A 81 -2.54 13.18 -7.06
CA SER A 81 -2.70 13.52 -5.65
C SER A 81 -3.93 12.84 -5.01
N GLY A 82 -5.04 12.75 -5.73
CA GLY A 82 -6.29 12.14 -5.30
C GLY A 82 -6.17 10.63 -5.13
N LEU A 83 -5.52 9.96 -6.09
CA LEU A 83 -5.25 8.52 -6.02
C LEU A 83 -4.30 8.15 -4.89
N LEU A 84 -3.21 8.91 -4.70
CA LEU A 84 -2.29 8.67 -3.59
C LEU A 84 -3.00 8.83 -2.24
N ARG A 85 -3.84 9.86 -2.08
CA ARG A 85 -4.67 10.02 -0.87
C ARG A 85 -5.68 8.89 -0.69
N GLN A 86 -6.27 8.38 -1.77
CA GLN A 86 -7.18 7.23 -1.71
C GLN A 86 -6.44 5.96 -1.26
N SER A 87 -5.27 5.68 -1.83
CA SER A 87 -4.41 4.55 -1.45
C SER A 87 -3.99 4.64 0.02
N ALA A 88 -3.62 5.82 0.51
CA ALA A 88 -3.29 6.03 1.91
C ALA A 88 -4.48 5.73 2.84
N ARG A 89 -5.70 6.21 2.52
CA ARG A 89 -6.91 5.91 3.31
C ARG A 89 -7.25 4.42 3.31
N HIS A 90 -7.15 3.76 2.16
CA HIS A 90 -7.36 2.32 2.03
C HIS A 90 -6.35 1.53 2.89
N THR A 91 -5.08 1.96 2.89
CA THR A 91 -4.02 1.37 3.70
C THR A 91 -4.33 1.48 5.20
N VAL A 92 -4.70 2.69 5.66
CA VAL A 92 -5.04 2.93 7.08
C VAL A 92 -6.26 2.11 7.51
N TRP A 93 -7.28 1.99 6.65
CA TRP A 93 -8.46 1.18 6.93
C TRP A 93 -8.10 -0.29 7.21
N HIS A 94 -7.32 -0.93 6.34
CA HIS A 94 -6.93 -2.32 6.54
C HIS A 94 -5.87 -2.50 7.65
N ALA A 95 -5.03 -1.49 7.92
CA ALA A 95 -4.17 -1.50 9.08
C ALA A 95 -4.98 -1.57 10.39
N GLY A 96 -6.13 -0.87 10.46
CA GLY A 96 -7.07 -0.98 11.57
C GLY A 96 -7.67 -2.39 11.71
N GLN A 97 -8.02 -3.04 10.59
CA GLN A 97 -8.50 -4.42 10.60
C GLN A 97 -7.42 -5.41 11.09
N LEU A 98 -6.18 -5.25 10.64
CA LEU A 98 -5.04 -6.05 11.07
C LEU A 98 -4.78 -5.87 12.56
N ALA A 99 -4.82 -4.64 13.08
CA ALA A 99 -4.64 -4.36 14.51
C ALA A 99 -5.75 -5.02 15.36
N ALA A 100 -7.00 -4.98 14.90
CA ALA A 100 -8.11 -5.65 15.59
C ALA A 100 -7.94 -7.17 15.62
N LEU A 101 -7.53 -7.78 14.50
CA LEU A 101 -7.27 -9.22 14.42
C LEU A 101 -6.10 -9.65 15.31
N ALA A 102 -5.02 -8.85 15.35
CA ALA A 102 -3.85 -9.13 16.19
C ALA A 102 -4.16 -9.00 17.70
N SER A 103 -5.11 -8.15 18.08
CA SER A 103 -5.53 -7.96 19.47
C SER A 103 -6.60 -8.98 19.92
N SER A 104 -7.03 -9.85 19.01
CA SER A 104 -8.02 -10.91 19.29
C SER A 104 -7.37 -12.26 19.63
N LEU A 105 -6.04 -12.27 19.76
CA LEU A 105 -5.18 -13.39 20.22
C LEU A 105 -4.84 -13.18 21.70
#